data_AF-A0A225VCW4-F1
#
_entry.id   AF-A0A225VCW4-F1
#
_cell.length_a   1.000
_cell.length_b   1.000
_cell.length_c   1.000
_cell.angle_alpha   90.00
_cell.angle_beta   90.00
_cell.angle_gamma   90.00
#
_symmetry.space_group_name_H-M   'P 1'
#
loop_
_entity.id
_entity.type
_entity.pdbx_description
1 polymer ?
#
loop_
_entity_poly.entity_id
_entity_poly.type
_entity_poly.pdbx_seq_one_letter_code
_entity_poly.pdbx_strand_id
1 'polypeptide(L)' 'MQARRETRHEMEAFLERLHGRSEQERKRLKAENKDYLGGERATDADFGPLHDEAAATPIRVKAVI' A
#
# COMPACT_ATOMS: atom_id res chain seq x y z
N MET A 1 17.57 15.76 3.36
CA MET A 1 17.14 14.34 3.39
C MET A 1 17.90 13.64 2.28
N GLN A 2 18.66 12.59 2.57
CA GLN A 2 19.43 11.86 1.54
C GLN A 2 18.48 10.98 0.74
N ALA A 3 18.59 11.04 -0.59
CA ALA A 3 17.83 10.14 -1.46
C ALA A 3 18.22 8.68 -1.17
N ARG A 4 17.24 7.85 -0.81
CA ARG A 4 17.43 6.42 -0.61
C ARG A 4 17.47 5.74 -1.96
N ARG A 5 18.47 4.89 -2.17
CA ARG A 5 18.52 4.00 -3.34
C ARG A 5 17.70 2.75 -3.04
N GLU A 6 16.63 2.52 -3.80
CA GLU A 6 15.95 1.23 -3.79
C GLU A 6 16.90 0.14 -4.28
N THR A 7 16.90 -0.98 -3.58
CA THR A 7 17.44 -2.22 -4.11
C THR A 7 16.47 -2.81 -5.12
N ARG A 8 16.99 -3.62 -6.04
CA ARG A 8 16.16 -4.32 -7.03
C ARG A 8 15.05 -5.16 -6.38
N HIS A 9 15.35 -5.80 -5.26
CA HIS A 9 14.40 -6.62 -4.51
C HIS A 9 13.25 -5.79 -3.93
N GLU A 10 13.52 -4.57 -3.45
CA GLU A 10 12.49 -3.65 -2.94
C GLU A 10 11.57 -3.17 -4.05
N MET A 11 12.13 -2.87 -5.23
CA MET A 11 11.35 -2.48 -6.39
C MET A 11 10.45 -3.64 -6.87
N GLU A 12 10.95 -4.88 -6.88
CA GLU A 12 10.15 -6.06 -7.22
C GLU A 12 9.01 -6.28 -6.22
N ALA A 13 9.28 -6.23 -4.92
CA ALA A 13 8.27 -6.35 -3.87
C ALA A 13 7.21 -5.23 -3.95
N PHE A 14 7.61 -4.01 -4.32
CA PHE A 14 6.70 -2.90 -4.55
C PHE A 14 5.78 -3.16 -5.75
N LEU A 15 6.33 -3.64 -6.87
CA LEU A 15 5.56 -3.99 -8.07
C LEU A 15 4.58 -5.15 -7.82
N GLU A 16 4.95 -6.15 -7.04
CA GLU A 16 4.06 -7.24 -6.64
C GLU A 16 2.86 -6.72 -5.83
N ARG A 17 3.06 -5.77 -4.92
CA ARG A 17 1.96 -5.15 -4.15
C ARG A 17 1.05 -4.25 -4.99
N LEU A 18 1.53 -3.75 -6.14
CA LEU A 18 0.70 -3.03 -7.11
C LEU A 18 -0.16 -3.97 -7.95
N HIS A 19 0.15 -5.27 -7.98
CA HIS A 19 -0.66 -6.26 -8.67
C HIS A 19 -2.05 -6.34 -8.02
N GLY A 20 -3.12 -6.25 -8.83
CA GLY A 20 -4.50 -6.19 -8.33
C GLY A 20 -5.02 -4.80 -7.92
N ARG A 21 -4.18 -3.75 -7.90
CA ARG A 21 -4.62 -2.36 -7.66
C ARG A 21 -5.07 -1.66 -8.94
N SER A 22 -6.00 -0.72 -8.82
CA SER A 22 -6.47 0.09 -9.95
C SER A 22 -5.34 0.99 -10.50
N GLU A 23 -5.46 1.45 -11.75
CA GLU A 23 -4.46 2.34 -12.35
C GLU A 23 -4.32 3.66 -11.58
N GLN A 24 -5.42 4.18 -11.03
CA GLN A 24 -5.42 5.39 -10.22
C GLN A 24 -4.65 5.18 -8.90
N GLU A 25 -4.92 4.08 -8.20
CA GLU A 25 -4.15 3.70 -6.99
C GLU A 25 -2.68 3.50 -7.33
N ARG A 26 -2.36 2.79 -8.41
CA ARG A 26 -0.98 2.57 -8.84
C ARG A 26 -0.24 3.88 -9.10
N LYS A 27 -0.90 4.85 -9.75
CA LYS A 27 -0.32 6.16 -10.02
C LYS A 27 -0.04 6.93 -8.73
N ARG A 28 -0.99 6.91 -7.79
CA ARG A 28 -0.80 7.50 -6.45
C ARG A 28 0.37 6.85 -5.73
N LEU A 29 0.37 5.52 -5.60
CA LEU A 29 1.39 4.76 -4.87
C LEU A 29 2.79 4.97 -5.45
N LYS A 30 2.94 5.00 -6.78
CA LYS A 30 4.22 5.30 -7.43
C LYS A 30 4.72 6.72 -7.13
N ALA A 31 3.83 7.71 -7.07
CA ALA A 31 4.20 9.07 -6.70
C ALA A 31 4.66 9.12 -5.24
N GLU A 32 3.91 8.50 -4.32
CA GLU A 32 4.28 8.47 -2.90
C GLU A 32 5.61 7.76 -2.64
N ASN A 33 5.87 6.61 -3.29
CA ASN A 33 7.15 5.90 -3.18
C ASN A 33 8.30 6.77 -3.71
N LYS A 34 8.12 7.44 -4.86
CA LYS A 34 9.14 8.34 -5.40
C LYS A 34 9.48 9.47 -4.42
N ASP A 35 8.49 10.05 -3.76
CA ASP A 35 8.69 11.14 -2.80
C ASP A 35 9.35 10.63 -1.50
N TYR A 36 9.03 9.40 -1.07
CA TYR A 36 9.71 8.72 0.03
C TYR A 36 11.20 8.48 -0.27
N LEU A 37 11.51 7.97 -1.46
CA LEU A 37 12.89 7.72 -1.89
C LEU A 37 13.67 9.00 -2.14
N GLY A 38 13.01 10.05 -2.62
CA GLY A 38 13.57 11.39 -2.73
C GLY A 38 13.83 12.04 -1.36
N GLY A 39 13.31 11.45 -0.28
CA GLY A 39 13.40 11.99 1.07
C GLY A 39 12.49 13.19 1.31
N GLU A 40 11.54 13.47 0.40
CA GLU A 40 10.48 14.46 0.60
C GLU A 40 9.41 13.94 1.57
N ARG A 41 9.29 12.61 1.70
CA ARG A 41 8.37 11.95 2.61
C ARG A 41 9.12 11.07 3.61
N ALA A 42 8.68 11.08 4.86
CA ALA A 42 9.29 10.29 5.93
C ALA A 42 8.85 8.81 5.91
N THR A 43 7.70 8.53 5.29
CA THR A 43 7.08 7.20 5.22
C THR A 43 6.87 6.81 3.76
N ASP A 44 7.00 5.51 3.50
CA ASP A 44 6.72 4.89 2.20
C ASP A 44 5.25 5.03 1.80
N ALA A 45 4.92 4.64 0.56
CA ALA A 45 3.59 4.68 -0.02
C ALA A 45 2.56 3.93 0.84
N ASP A 46 1.42 4.57 1.08
CA ASP A 46 0.34 3.98 1.84
C ASP A 46 -0.60 3.18 0.92
N PHE A 47 -0.50 1.85 0.99
CA PHE A 47 -1.36 0.92 0.25
C PHE A 47 -2.79 0.82 0.83
N GLY A 48 -3.06 1.48 1.95
CA GLY A 48 -4.33 1.39 2.67
C GLY A 48 -4.62 -0.01 3.19
N PRO A 49 -5.81 -0.24 3.77
CA PRO A 49 -6.28 -1.60 3.95
C PRO A 49 -6.29 -2.29 2.58
N LEU A 50 -5.90 -3.57 2.55
CA LEU A 50 -6.34 -4.43 1.46
C LEU A 50 -7.86 -4.24 1.40
N HIS A 51 -8.40 -3.86 0.25
CA HIS A 51 -9.83 -3.85 0.04
C HIS A 51 -10.31 -5.31 -0.04
N ASP A 52 -10.06 -6.08 1.02
CA ASP A 52 -10.78 -7.31 1.33
C ASP A 52 -12.14 -6.88 1.88
N GLU A 53 -12.98 -6.33 1.00
CA GLU A 53 -14.45 -6.32 1.14
C GLU A 53 -15.01 -7.76 1.07
N ALA A 54 -14.30 -8.72 1.68
CA ALA A 54 -14.67 -10.11 1.85
C ALA A 54 -14.33 -10.63 3.26
N ALA A 55 -13.55 -9.90 4.07
CA ALA A 55 -13.11 -10.35 5.40
C ALA A 55 -13.62 -9.49 6.57
N ALA A 56 -14.52 -8.54 6.34
CA ALA A 56 -15.19 -7.79 7.39
C ALA A 56 -16.72 -8.03 7.35
N THR A 57 -17.15 -9.29 7.44
CA THR A 57 -18.49 -9.53 7.99
C THR A 57 -18.38 -9.32 9.49
N PRO A 58 -19.07 -8.34 10.11
CA PRO A 58 -19.17 -8.32 11.55
C PRO A 58 -19.87 -9.62 11.94
N ILE A 59 -19.20 -10.46 12.74
CA ILE A 59 -19.82 -11.61 13.38
C ILE A 59 -20.96 -11.05 14.22
N ARG A 60 -22.17 -11.10 13.69
CA ARG A 60 -23.39 -10.72 14.40
C ARG A 60 -23.65 -11.85 15.39
N VAL A 61 -23.04 -11.75 16.57
CA VAL A 61 -23.41 -12.60 17.69
C VAL A 61 -24.87 -12.28 17.99
N LYS A 62 -25.79 -13.18 17.59
CA LYS A 62 -27.17 -13.09 18.05
C LYS A 62 -27.12 -13.28 19.56
N ALA A 63 -27.36 -12.21 20.30
CA ALA A 63 -27.79 -12.31 21.68
C ALA A 63 -29.03 -13.20 21.70
N VAL A 64 -28.90 -14.37 22.34
CA VAL A 64 -30.02 -15.21 22.74
C VAL A 64 -30.14 -15.04 24.25
N ILE A 65 -31.20 -14.28 24.60
CA ILE A 65 -32.06 -14.33 25.79
C ILE A 65 -31.37 -14.36 27.15
#